data_AF-A0A7X5SCW3-F1
#
_entry.id   AF-A0A7X5SCW3-F1
#
_cell.length_a   1.000
_cell.length_b   1.000
_cell.length_c   1.000
_cell.angle_alpha   90.00
_cell.angle_beta   90.00
_cell.angle_gamma   90.00
#
_symmetry.space_group_name_H-M   'P 1'
#
loop_
_entity.id
_entity.type
_entity.pdbx_description
1 polymer ?
#
loop_
_entity_poly.entity_id
_entity_poly.type
_entity_poly.pdbx_seq_one_letter_code
_entity_poly.pdbx_strand_id
1 'polypeptide(L)' 'DYNIPRGCLAAYYPETNALVPLSSFADEARTPTSKSIPVIVLPHRAETADAAPRDIGAVLVR' A
#
# COMPACT_ATOMS: atom_id res chain seq x y z
N ASP A 1 -8.02 -13.15 -17.11
CA ASP A 1 -8.80 -12.15 -16.36
C ASP A 1 -8.97 -12.53 -14.91
N TYR A 2 -8.83 -11.55 -14.03
CA TYR A 2 -9.17 -11.68 -12.62
C TYR A 2 -10.60 -11.20 -12.41
N ASN A 3 -11.44 -12.01 -11.76
CA ASN A 3 -12.85 -11.69 -11.47
C ASN A 3 -12.95 -10.73 -10.27
N ILE A 4 -12.45 -9.50 -10.45
CA ILE A 4 -12.49 -8.45 -9.41
C ILE A 4 -13.81 -7.68 -9.54
N PRO A 5 -14.59 -7.53 -8.45
CA PRO A 5 -15.83 -6.76 -8.49
C PRO A 5 -15.61 -5.30 -8.93
N ARG A 6 -16.61 -4.71 -9.60
CA ARG A 6 -16.54 -3.29 -9.98
C ARG A 6 -16.37 -2.42 -8.73
N GLY A 7 -15.42 -1.48 -8.78
CA GLY A 7 -15.08 -0.60 -7.66
C GLY A 7 -14.04 -1.17 -6.70
N CYS A 8 -13.65 -2.44 -6.86
CA CYS A 8 -12.53 -3.03 -6.16
C CYS A 8 -11.28 -3.07 -7.05
N LEU A 9 -10.12 -3.13 -6.42
CA LEU A 9 -8.83 -3.37 -7.06
C LEU A 9 -8.01 -4.34 -6.20
N ALA A 10 -7.00 -4.96 -6.81
CA ALA A 10 -6.03 -5.77 -6.11
C ALA A 10 -4.64 -5.18 -6.32
N ALA A 11 -3.78 -5.35 -5.33
CA ALA A 11 -2.38 -4.97 -5.39
C ALA A 11 -1.52 -6.08 -4.79
N TYR A 12 -0.23 -6.05 -5.10
CA TYR A 12 0.72 -6.96 -4.50
C TYR A 12 1.09 -6.49 -3.09
N TYR A 13 1.49 -7.46 -2.27
CA TYR A 13 2.13 -7.22 -0.99
C TYR A 13 3.65 -7.18 -1.21
N PRO A 14 4.39 -6.22 -0.63
CA PRO A 14 3.99 -5.25 0.40
C PRO A 14 3.64 -3.83 -0.11
N GLU A 15 3.45 -3.64 -1.43
CA GLU A 15 3.42 -2.32 -2.08
C GLU A 15 2.32 -1.38 -1.57
N THR A 16 1.23 -1.91 -1.01
CA THR A 16 0.12 -1.13 -0.46
C THR A 16 0.13 -1.00 1.07
N ASN A 17 1.15 -1.51 1.76
CA ASN A 17 1.22 -1.44 3.23
C ASN A 17 1.16 0.01 3.75
N ALA A 18 1.69 0.98 2.99
CA ALA A 18 1.63 2.40 3.35
C ALA A 18 0.20 2.96 3.43
N LEU A 19 -0.79 2.27 2.85
CA LEU A 19 -2.20 2.65 2.88
C LEU A 19 -2.96 2.03 4.06
N VAL A 20 -2.35 1.08 4.78
CA VAL A 20 -2.99 0.40 5.91
C VAL A 20 -3.11 1.39 7.09
N PRO A 21 -4.31 1.68 7.59
CA PRO A 21 -4.48 2.58 8.72
C PRO A 21 -3.92 1.96 10.01
N LEU A 22 -3.02 2.67 10.69
CA LEU A 22 -2.45 2.21 11.96
C LEU A 22 -3.44 2.28 13.12
N SER A 23 -4.42 3.20 13.04
CA SER A 23 -5.44 3.41 14.08
C SER A 23 -6.67 2.51 13.94
N SER A 24 -6.76 1.70 12.88
CA SER A 24 -7.89 0.80 12.65
C SER A 24 -7.41 -0.65 12.69
N PHE A 25 -7.89 -1.38 13.70
CA PHE A 25 -7.52 -2.76 13.97
C PHE A 25 -8.70 -3.51 14.58
N ALA A 26 -8.68 -4.84 14.49
CA ALA A 26 -9.69 -5.67 15.13
C ALA A 26 -9.61 -5.57 16.66
N ASP A 27 -10.77 -5.45 17.33
CA ASP A 27 -10.85 -5.17 18.77
C ASP A 27 -10.07 -6.16 19.63
N GLU A 28 -10.16 -7.47 19.32
CA GLU A 28 -9.50 -8.52 20.10
C GLU A 28 -8.08 -8.83 19.60
N ALA A 29 -7.96 -9.14 18.30
CA ALA A 29 -6.70 -9.61 17.72
C ALA A 29 -5.66 -8.49 17.55
N ARG A 30 -6.09 -7.22 17.57
CA ARG A 30 -5.26 -6.05 17.29
C ARG A 30 -4.49 -6.12 15.96
N THR A 31 -5.03 -6.85 15.00
CA THR A 31 -4.50 -6.91 13.63
C THR A 31 -5.06 -5.74 12.81
N PRO A 32 -4.23 -5.03 12.03
CA PRO A 32 -4.70 -3.91 11.21
C PRO A 32 -5.75 -4.31 10.18
N THR A 33 -6.64 -3.38 9.82
CA THR A 33 -7.69 -3.60 8.81
C THR A 33 -7.12 -3.56 7.38
N SER A 34 -6.39 -4.61 6.98
CA SER A 34 -5.67 -4.66 5.68
C SER A 34 -6.45 -5.25 4.51
N LYS A 35 -7.52 -6.02 4.77
CA LYS A 35 -8.28 -6.73 3.71
C LYS A 35 -9.25 -5.84 2.92
N SER A 36 -9.56 -4.66 3.44
CA SER A 36 -10.45 -3.69 2.80
C SER A 36 -10.07 -2.29 3.26
N ILE A 37 -9.40 -1.55 2.38
CA ILE A 37 -8.97 -0.18 2.63
C ILE A 37 -9.65 0.71 1.59
N PRO A 38 -10.43 1.74 1.98
CA PRO A 38 -10.99 2.68 1.04
C PRO A 38 -9.88 3.53 0.43
N VAL A 39 -9.86 3.64 -0.91
CA VAL A 39 -8.83 4.36 -1.65
C VAL A 39 -9.45 5.20 -2.76
N ILE A 40 -8.75 6.24 -3.18
CA ILE A 40 -9.06 7.01 -4.38
C ILE A 40 -7.93 6.77 -5.38
N VAL A 41 -8.28 6.35 -6.59
CA VAL A 41 -7.31 6.15 -7.67
C VAL A 41 -7.22 7.42 -8.50
N LEU A 42 -6.00 7.92 -8.67
CA LEU A 42 -5.70 9.07 -9.51
C LEU A 42 -4.83 8.61 -10.69
N PRO A 43 -4.95 9.24 -11.88
CA PRO A 43 -4.03 8.99 -12.98
C PRO A 43 -2.59 9.28 -12.54
N HIS A 44 -1.71 8.30 -12.71
CA HIS A 44 -0.29 8.53 -12.47
C HIS A 44 0.25 9.48 -13.53
N ARG A 45 0.76 10.65 -13.12
CA ARG A 45 1.60 11.48 -13.99
C ARG A 45 3.02 10.98 -13.78
N ALA A 46 3.66 10.51 -14.85
CA ALA A 46 5.08 10.23 -14.81
C ALA A 46 5.80 11.51 -14.37
N GLU A 47 6.48 11.46 -13.23
CA GLU A 47 7.46 12.49 -12.89
C GLU A 47 8.61 12.38 -13.89
N THR A 48 8.95 13.49 -14.55
CA THR A 48 10.22 13.61 -15.25
C THR A 48 11.33 13.34 -14.23
N ALA A 49 12.19 12.38 -14.51
CA ALA A 49 13.13 11.75 -13.58
C ALA A 49 14.14 12.70 -12.88
N ASP A 50 13.67 13.50 -11.91
CA ASP A 50 14.53 14.28 -11.01
C ASP A 50 14.21 14.05 -9.52
N ALA A 51 13.34 13.08 -9.22
CA ALA A 51 13.13 12.60 -7.86
C ALA A 51 14.27 11.63 -7.51
N ALA A 52 15.21 12.08 -6.69
CA ALA A 52 16.29 11.28 -6.13
C ALA A 52 15.80 9.87 -5.68
N PRO A 53 16.62 8.83 -5.84
CA PRO A 53 16.22 7.47 -5.51
C PRO A 53 15.75 7.39 -4.06
N ARG A 54 14.49 6.97 -3.86
CA ARG A 54 13.91 6.66 -2.55
C ARG A 54 14.39 5.28 -2.07
N ASP A 55 15.68 5.05 -2.13
CA ASP A 55 16.26 3.83 -1.60
C ASP A 55 16.14 3.85 -0.08
N ILE A 56 15.50 2.83 0.46
CA ILE A 56 15.51 2.56 1.89
C ILE A 56 16.95 2.12 2.20
N GLY A 57 17.69 2.95 2.94
CA GLY A 57 19.05 2.63 3.35
C GLY A 57 19.06 1.32 4.14
N ALA A 58 19.42 0.21 3.48
CA ALA A 58 19.63 -1.06 4.16
C ALA A 58 20.91 -0.97 4.99
N VAL A 59 20.76 -0.83 6.30
CA VAL A 59 21.89 -0.93 7.23
C VAL A 59 22.22 -2.41 7.42
N LEU A 60 23.42 -2.82 7.01
CA LEU A 60 23.98 -4.12 7.34
C LEU A 60 24.31 -4.15 8.85
N VAL A 61 23.53 -4.88 9.64
CA VAL A 61 23.85 -5.17 11.04
C VAL A 61 24.80 -6.38 11.07
N ARG A 62 26.01 -6.21 11.61
CA ARG A 62 26.96 -7.30 11.87
C ARG A 62 26.64 -8.02 13.17
#